data_AF-A0A9W6BDH8-F1
#
_entry.id   AF-A0A9W6BDH8-F1
#
_cell.length_a   1.000
_cell.length_b   1.000
_cell.length_c   1.000
_cell.angle_alpha   90.00
_cell.angle_beta   90.00
_cell.angle_gamma   90.00
#
_symmetry.space_group_name_H-M   'P 1'
#
loop_
_entity.id
_entity.type
_entity.pdbx_description
1 polymer ?
#
loop_
_entity_poly.entity_id
_entity_poly.type
_entity_poly.pdbx_seq_one_letter_code
_entity_poly.pdbx_strand_id
1 'polypeptide(L)' 'MGKVHGSLARAGKVRGQTPKVPKQEKKKRPRGRAMKRMKYNRRFVNVGEHLAEPEGGLAD' A
#
# COMPACT_ATOMS: atom_id res chain seq x y z
N MET A 1 -17.23 -35.17 -8.56
CA MET A 1 -17.74 -33.82 -8.25
C MET A 1 -16.89 -32.80 -8.99
N GLY A 2 -17.38 -32.34 -10.13
CA GLY A 2 -16.58 -31.70 -11.18
C GLY A 2 -16.33 -30.21 -10.98
N LYS A 3 -15.56 -29.64 -11.93
CA LYS A 3 -15.29 -28.21 -12.08
C LYS A 3 -16.59 -27.50 -12.51
N VAL A 4 -17.20 -26.73 -11.61
CA VAL A 4 -18.48 -26.03 -11.85
C VAL A 4 -18.23 -24.58 -12.30
N HIS A 5 -19.02 -24.06 -13.26
CA HIS A 5 -18.95 -22.67 -13.74
C HIS A 5 -19.49 -21.64 -12.72
N GLY A 6 -19.15 -20.36 -12.85
CA GLY A 6 -19.39 -19.28 -11.86
C GLY A 6 -20.83 -19.18 -11.37
N SER A 7 -21.15 -19.81 -10.25
CA SER A 7 -22.49 -19.77 -9.63
C SER A 7 -22.53 -18.80 -8.44
N LEU A 8 -23.73 -18.29 -8.12
CA LEU A 8 -23.95 -17.37 -7.00
C LEU A 8 -23.47 -17.93 -5.66
N ALA A 9 -23.48 -19.26 -5.49
CA ALA A 9 -22.98 -19.98 -4.32
C ALA A 9 -21.48 -19.74 -4.03
N ARG A 10 -20.73 -19.13 -4.96
CA ARG A 10 -19.29 -18.81 -4.79
C ARG A 10 -19.00 -17.32 -4.59
N ALA A 11 -20.04 -16.50 -4.47
CA ALA A 11 -19.90 -15.10 -4.12
C ALA A 11 -19.18 -14.96 -2.77
N GLY A 12 -18.19 -14.07 -2.69
CA GLY A 12 -17.43 -13.85 -1.47
C GLY A 12 -16.45 -14.95 -1.06
N LYS A 13 -16.32 -16.06 -1.83
CA LYS A 13 -15.44 -17.21 -1.52
C LYS A 13 -14.04 -16.76 -1.08
N VAL A 14 -13.40 -15.89 -1.88
CA VAL A 14 -12.02 -15.45 -1.63
C VAL A 14 -11.94 -14.58 -0.38
N ARG A 15 -12.87 -13.64 -0.21
CA ARG A 15 -12.89 -12.72 0.95
C ARG A 15 -13.13 -13.45 2.28
N GLY A 16 -13.90 -14.54 2.26
CA GLY A 16 -14.11 -15.40 3.44
C GLY A 16 -12.96 -16.36 3.72
N GLN A 17 -12.26 -16.81 2.68
CA GLN A 17 -11.10 -17.70 2.79
C GLN A 17 -9.85 -16.97 3.30
N THR A 18 -9.69 -15.68 2.99
CA THR A 18 -8.51 -14.91 3.41
C THR A 18 -8.49 -14.69 4.92
N PRO A 19 -7.37 -14.96 5.62
CA PRO A 19 -7.26 -14.70 7.05
C PRO A 19 -7.43 -13.22 7.35
N LYS A 20 -8.14 -12.90 8.44
CA LYS A 20 -8.37 -11.50 8.82
C LYS A 20 -7.13 -10.92 9.50
N VAL A 21 -6.36 -10.12 8.76
CA VAL A 21 -5.19 -9.42 9.32
C VAL A 21 -5.65 -8.21 10.15
N PRO A 22 -5.22 -8.09 11.43
CA PRO A 22 -5.50 -6.93 12.26
C PRO A 22 -4.74 -5.69 11.76
N LYS A 23 -5.28 -4.50 12.03
CA LYS A 23 -4.60 -3.26 11.65
C LYS A 23 -3.41 -3.03 12.60
N GLN A 24 -2.24 -2.81 12.03
CA GLN A 24 -1.08 -2.35 12.81
C GLN A 24 -1.29 -0.90 13.27
N GLU A 25 -0.79 -0.59 14.47
CA GLU A 25 -0.73 0.77 14.95
C GLU A 25 0.30 1.57 14.15
N LYS A 26 -0.14 2.68 13.55
CA LYS A 26 0.71 3.54 12.71
C LYS A 26 0.71 4.96 13.28
N LYS A 27 1.89 5.58 13.26
CA LYS A 27 2.04 7.00 13.61
C LYS A 27 1.15 7.85 12.72
N LYS A 28 0.52 8.88 13.32
CA LYS A 28 -0.35 9.80 12.58
C LYS A 28 0.47 10.51 11.51
N ARG A 29 0.02 10.40 10.25
CA ARG A 29 0.63 11.15 9.15
C ARG A 29 0.24 12.63 9.29
N PRO A 30 1.18 13.58 9.19
CA PRO A 30 0.84 14.99 9.24
C PRO A 30 -0.07 15.34 8.07
N ARG A 31 -0.96 16.32 8.24
CA ARG A 31 -1.95 16.74 7.24
C ARG A 31 -1.64 18.15 6.71
N GLY A 32 -2.29 18.53 5.61
CA GLY A 32 -2.20 19.89 5.04
C GLY A 32 -0.78 20.31 4.64
N ARG A 33 -0.38 21.51 5.08
CA ARG A 33 0.89 22.14 4.70
C ARG A 33 2.12 21.34 5.11
N ALA A 34 2.10 20.72 6.29
CA ALA A 34 3.20 19.89 6.78
C ALA A 34 3.44 18.67 5.86
N MET A 35 2.37 18.03 5.36
CA MET A 35 2.51 16.94 4.39
C MET A 35 3.06 17.42 3.05
N LYS A 36 2.62 18.59 2.57
CA LYS A 36 3.12 19.17 1.32
C LYS A 36 4.62 19.49 1.40
N ARG A 37 5.09 20.06 2.52
CA ARG A 37 6.53 20.31 2.76
C ARG A 37 7.35 19.02 2.70
N MET A 38 6.94 17.98 3.42
CA MET A 38 7.65 16.69 3.39
C MET A 38 7.67 16.07 1.99
N LYS A 39 6.57 16.15 1.23
CA LYS A 39 6.52 15.64 -0.15
C LYS A 39 7.45 16.43 -1.08
N TYR A 40 7.49 17.75 -0.97
CA TYR A 40 8.36 18.60 -1.78
C TYR A 40 9.83 18.30 -1.48
N ASN A 41 10.22 18.30 -0.19
CA ASN A 41 11.59 17.98 0.21
C ASN A 41 11.99 16.59 -0.29
N ARG A 42 11.13 15.58 -0.10
CA ARG A 42 11.40 14.21 -0.56
C ARG A 42 11.55 14.09 -2.08
N ARG A 43 10.79 14.84 -2.88
CA ARG A 43 10.73 14.67 -4.34
C ARG A 43 11.70 15.55 -5.11
N PHE A 44 12.05 16.72 -4.57
CA PHE A 44 12.73 17.75 -5.35
C PHE A 44 14.00 18.26 -4.68
N VAL A 45 14.07 18.27 -3.34
CA VAL A 45 15.25 18.80 -2.63
C VAL A 45 16.23 17.67 -2.32
N ASN A 46 15.75 16.60 -1.69
CA ASN A 46 16.59 15.51 -1.19
C ASN A 46 16.87 14.41 -2.23
N VAL A 47 16.34 14.52 -3.45
CA VAL A 47 16.61 13.54 -4.54
C VAL A 47 18.01 13.72 -5.13
N GLY A 48 18.56 14.94 -5.09
CA GLY A 48 19.91 15.23 -5.61
C GLY A 48 21.06 14.85 -4.68
N GLU A 49 20.80 14.69 -3.36
CA GLU A 49 21.85 14.32 -2.38
C GLU A 49 22.11 12.80 -2.31
N HIS A 50 21.16 11.97 -2.75
CA HIS A 50 21.22 10.50 -2.63
C HIS A 50 21.19 9.78 -3.98
N LEU A 51 21.84 10.35 -5.01
CA LEU A 51 22.11 9.65 -6.29
C LEU A 51 23.21 8.57 -6.13
N ALA A 52 23.09 7.73 -5.12
CA ALA A 52 23.74 6.43 -5.04
C ALA A 52 22.68 5.45 -4.52
N GLU A 53 22.20 4.60 -5.43
CA GLU A 53 21.24 3.50 -5.22
C GLU A 53 19.78 3.90 -4.89
N PRO A 54 18.88 3.91 -5.89
CA PRO A 54 17.44 3.98 -5.65
C PRO A 54 16.93 2.62 -5.17
N GLU A 55 16.99 2.37 -3.86
CA GLU A 55 16.18 1.30 -3.25
C GLU A 55 14.69 1.58 -3.52
N GLY A 56 14.11 0.75 -4.39
CA GLY A 56 12.83 0.92 -5.07
C GLY A 56 11.68 1.34 -4.15
N GLY A 57 11.20 2.57 -4.37
CA GLY A 57 10.05 3.13 -3.69
C GLY A 57 8.69 2.70 -4.26
N LEU A 58 8.51 1.42 -4.58
CA LEU A 58 7.22 0.72 -4.66
C LEU A 58 7.49 -0.80 -4.78
N ALA A 59 7.95 -1.42 -3.70
CA ALA A 59 7.81 -2.88 -3.56
C ALA A 59 6.38 -3.16 -3.07
N ASP A 60 5.64 -3.96 -3.83
CA ASP A 60 4.27 -4.41 -3.53
C ASP A 60 4.12 -5.04 -2.14
#